data_AF-A0A524IZB8-F1
#
_entry.id   AF-A0A524IZB8-F1
#
_cell.length_a   1.000
_cell.length_b   1.000
_cell.length_c   1.000
_cell.angle_alpha   90.00
_cell.angle_beta   90.00
_cell.angle_gamma   90.00
#
_symmetry.space_group_name_H-M   'P 1'
#
loop_
_entity.id
_entity.type
_entity.pdbx_description
1 polymer ?
#
loop_
_entity_poly.entity_id
_entity_poly.type
_entity_poly.pdbx_seq_one_letter_code
_entity_poly.pdbx_strand_id
1 'polypeptide(L)' 'MDENGKSGRVSFIVELDGERVWTSGAVRYGKPREVLIPLGAASEITLIVDSLGPENSDHANWAEASYWQDRPEMALPVHD' A
#
# COMPACT_ATOMS: atom_id res chain seq x y z
N MET A 1 -6.26 -19.66 -5.72
CA MET A 1 -6.70 -18.67 -6.72
C MET A 1 -6.66 -19.34 -8.08
N ASP A 2 -7.76 -19.24 -8.85
CA ASP A 2 -7.81 -19.68 -10.24
C ASP A 2 -7.12 -18.64 -11.16
N GLU A 3 -7.22 -18.83 -12.47
CA GLU A 3 -6.68 -17.90 -13.46
C GLU A 3 -7.35 -16.52 -13.44
N ASN A 4 -8.64 -16.45 -13.10
CA ASN A 4 -9.40 -15.21 -13.03
C ASN A 4 -8.88 -14.26 -11.93
N GLY A 5 -8.50 -14.82 -10.78
CA GLY A 5 -7.92 -14.06 -9.68
C GLY A 5 -6.56 -13.40 -9.98
N LYS A 6 -5.93 -13.70 -11.12
CA LYS A 6 -4.66 -13.08 -11.55
C LYS A 6 -4.85 -11.81 -12.40
N SER A 7 -6.08 -11.50 -12.80
CA SER A 7 -6.38 -10.36 -13.66
C SER A 7 -6.37 -9.01 -12.92
N GLY A 8 -6.58 -9.04 -11.59
CA GLY A 8 -6.65 -7.86 -10.74
C GLY A 8 -5.42 -6.95 -10.85
N ARG A 9 -5.68 -5.64 -10.82
CA ARG A 9 -4.67 -4.60 -10.95
C ARG A 9 -5.12 -3.33 -10.23
N VAL A 10 -4.55 -3.07 -9.07
CA VAL A 10 -4.87 -1.89 -8.27
C VAL A 10 -3.68 -0.94 -8.13
N SER A 11 -3.91 0.30 -7.70
CA SER A 11 -2.89 1.19 -7.15
C SER A 11 -3.28 1.61 -5.75
N PHE A 12 -2.41 1.32 -4.79
CA PHE A 12 -2.47 1.86 -3.44
C PHE A 12 -1.95 3.30 -3.44
N ILE A 13 -2.69 4.18 -2.78
CA ILE A 13 -2.40 5.62 -2.67
C ILE A 13 -2.54 6.01 -1.20
N VAL A 14 -1.64 6.88 -0.73
CA VAL A 14 -1.73 7.49 0.60
C VAL A 14 -1.82 9.00 0.43
N GLU A 15 -2.82 9.58 1.09
CA GLU A 15 -3.01 11.01 1.21
C GLU A 15 -2.88 11.43 2.69
N LEU A 16 -2.22 12.56 2.94
CA LEU A 16 -2.12 13.21 4.25
C LEU A 16 -2.81 14.56 4.15
N ASP A 17 -3.80 14.82 5.00
CA ASP A 17 -4.62 16.03 4.99
C ASP A 17 -5.18 16.38 3.58
N GLY A 18 -5.52 15.35 2.79
CA GLY A 18 -6.04 15.48 1.43
C GLY A 18 -4.98 15.69 0.33
N GLU A 19 -3.69 15.72 0.66
CA GLU A 19 -2.60 15.77 -0.31
C GLU A 19 -2.00 14.39 -0.53
N ARG A 20 -1.87 13.98 -1.80
CA ARG A 20 -1.21 12.72 -2.17
C ARG A 20 0.29 12.75 -1.93
N VAL A 21 0.74 11.94 -0.98
CA VAL A 21 2.16 11.83 -0.62
C VAL A 21 2.83 10.58 -1.18
N TRP A 22 2.05 9.55 -1.53
CA TRP A 22 2.60 8.30 -2.04
C TRP A 22 1.65 7.54 -2.96
N THR A 23 2.23 6.80 -3.90
CA THR A 23 1.54 5.82 -4.74
C THR A 23 2.43 4.59 -4.95
N SER A 24 1.81 3.41 -4.96
CA SER A 24 2.48 2.16 -5.32
C SER A 24 2.72 1.98 -6.83
N GLY A 25 2.08 2.81 -7.67
CA GLY A 25 1.84 2.50 -9.07
C GLY A 25 0.96 1.27 -9.24
N ALA A 26 0.97 0.64 -10.43
CA ALA A 26 0.18 -0.56 -10.65
C ALA A 26 0.76 -1.77 -9.90
N VAL A 27 -0.06 -2.38 -9.05
CA VAL A 27 0.20 -3.63 -8.33
C VAL A 27 -0.70 -4.71 -8.91
N ARG A 28 -0.11 -5.87 -9.22
CA ARG A 28 -0.81 -7.08 -9.64
C ARG A 28 -0.65 -8.14 -8.56
N TYR A 29 -1.35 -9.27 -8.72
CA TYR A 29 -1.09 -10.48 -7.95
C TYR A 29 0.42 -10.75 -7.83
N GLY A 30 0.89 -11.02 -6.61
CA GLY A 30 2.30 -11.26 -6.36
C GLY A 30 2.67 -11.16 -4.89
N LYS A 31 3.97 -10.96 -4.65
CA LYS A 31 4.49 -10.74 -3.29
C LYS A 31 4.02 -9.39 -2.73
N PRO A 32 3.71 -9.30 -1.43
CA PRO A 32 3.39 -8.02 -0.79
C PRO A 32 4.58 -7.07 -0.85
N ARG A 33 4.30 -5.77 -0.71
CA ARG A 33 5.30 -4.70 -0.63
C ARG A 33 5.07 -3.94 0.67
N GLU A 34 6.14 -3.73 1.41
CA GLU A 34 6.12 -2.91 2.61
C GLU A 34 6.32 -1.44 2.25
N VAL A 35 5.67 -0.55 2.99
CA VAL A 35 5.83 0.89 2.87
C VAL A 35 5.81 1.54 4.24
N LEU A 36 6.73 2.48 4.45
CA LEU A 36 6.76 3.34 5.63
C LEU A 36 6.58 4.78 5.18
N ILE A 37 5.50 5.42 5.61
CA ILE A 37 5.18 6.81 5.24
C ILE A 37 5.38 7.69 6.48
N PRO A 38 6.31 8.67 6.44
CA PRO A 38 6.42 9.68 7.48
C PRO A 38 5.13 10.52 7.52
N LEU A 39 4.45 10.56 8.66
CA LEU A 39 3.18 11.29 8.81
C LEU A 39 3.38 12.77 9.20
N GLY A 40 4.53 13.12 9.75
CA GLY A 40 4.82 14.49 10.19
C GLY A 40 3.78 14.99 11.20
N ALA A 41 3.19 16.15 10.92
CA ALA A 41 2.15 16.76 11.74
C ALA A 41 0.72 16.58 11.16
N ALA A 42 0.56 15.67 10.21
CA ALA A 42 -0.73 15.46 9.55
C ALA A 42 -1.79 15.00 10.56
N SER A 43 -3.03 15.46 10.36
CA SER A 43 -4.17 15.16 11.23
C SER A 43 -5.05 14.05 10.68
N GLU A 44 -5.04 13.86 9.36
CA GLU A 44 -5.78 12.81 8.66
C GLU A 44 -4.87 12.02 7.72
N ILE A 45 -5.04 10.70 7.71
CA ILE A 45 -4.52 9.81 6.68
C ILE A 45 -5.68 9.16 5.95
N THR A 46 -5.63 9.23 4.61
CA THR A 46 -6.59 8.55 3.74
C THR A 46 -5.85 7.44 2.98
N LEU A 47 -6.33 6.21 3.14
CA LEU A 47 -5.81 5.04 2.44
C LEU A 47 -6.75 4.72 1.27
N ILE A 48 -6.24 4.85 0.04
CA ILE A 48 -7.05 4.73 -1.17
C ILE A 48 -6.57 3.54 -1.99
N VAL A 49 -7.51 2.79 -2.55
CA VAL A 49 -7.26 1.76 -3.56
C VAL A 49 -7.96 2.21 -4.85
N ASP A 50 -7.17 2.48 -5.88
CA ASP A 50 -7.64 2.78 -7.23
C ASP A 50 -7.65 1.49 -8.06
N SER A 51 -8.77 1.16 -8.70
CA SER A 51 -8.95 -0.04 -9.53
C SER A 51 -8.23 0.02 -10.88
N LEU A 52 -7.71 1.19 -11.27
CA LEU A 52 -7.03 1.42 -12.56
C LEU A 52 -7.84 0.93 -13.77
N GLY A 53 -9.17 0.88 -13.66
CA GLY A 53 -10.07 0.25 -14.62
C GLY A 53 -11.26 -0.46 -13.96
N PRO A 54 -11.82 -1.50 -14.60
CA PRO A 54 -12.91 -2.28 -14.04
C PRO A 54 -12.49 -3.03 -12.76
N GLU A 55 -13.34 -3.04 -11.74
CA GLU A 55 -13.07 -3.57 -10.38
C GLU A 55 -13.09 -5.10 -10.27
N ASN A 56 -12.72 -5.81 -11.33
CA ASN A 56 -12.80 -7.26 -11.40
C ASN A 56 -11.55 -7.90 -10.77
N SER A 57 -11.74 -8.70 -9.73
CA SER A 57 -10.64 -9.37 -8.99
C SER A 57 -9.67 -8.43 -8.27
N ASP A 58 -10.10 -7.22 -7.95
CA ASP A 58 -9.29 -6.17 -7.30
C ASP A 58 -9.31 -6.24 -5.77
N HIS A 59 -9.38 -7.45 -5.22
CA HIS A 59 -9.27 -7.63 -3.79
C HIS A 59 -7.90 -7.14 -3.32
N ALA A 60 -7.90 -6.12 -2.46
CA ALA A 60 -6.71 -5.41 -2.02
C ALA A 60 -6.66 -5.34 -0.50
N ASN A 61 -5.46 -5.49 0.07
CA ASN A 61 -5.25 -5.45 1.51
C ASN A 61 -4.14 -4.46 1.86
N TRP A 62 -4.44 -3.56 2.78
CA TRP A 62 -3.42 -2.88 3.60
C TRP A 62 -3.07 -3.83 4.75
N ALA A 63 -2.22 -4.81 4.46
CA ALA A 63 -1.82 -5.82 5.45
C ALA A 63 -0.97 -5.17 6.56
N GLU A 64 -1.22 -5.55 7.81
CA GLU A 64 -0.46 -5.08 9.00
C GLU A 64 -0.34 -3.55 9.08
N ALA A 65 -1.37 -2.80 8.65
CA ALA A 65 -1.37 -1.35 8.73
C ALA A 65 -1.35 -0.90 10.20
N SER A 66 -0.28 -0.18 10.58
CA SER A 66 -0.07 0.29 11.95
C SER A 66 0.60 1.66 11.99
N TYR A 67 0.45 2.35 13.12
CA TYR A 67 1.20 3.57 13.44
C TYR A 67 2.42 3.23 14.28
N TRP A 68 3.49 4.00 14.08
CA TRP A 68 4.71 3.93 14.88
C TRP A 68 5.09 5.35 15.30
N GLN A 69 5.36 5.55 16.60
CA GLN A 69 5.80 6.86 17.12
C GLN A 69 7.25 7.15 16.72
N ASP A 70 8.10 6.13 16.77
CA ASP A 70 9.45 6.14 16.24
C ASP A 70 9.54 5.25 15.01
N ARG A 71 10.47 5.55 14.09
CA ARG A 71 10.72 4.66 12.95
C ARG A 71 11.05 3.27 13.50
N PRO A 72 10.28 2.21 13.18
CA PRO A 72 10.68 0.87 13.56
C PRO A 72 12.04 0.59 12.94
N GLU A 73 12.99 0.07 13.71
CA GLU A 73 14.19 -0.54 13.15
C GLU A 73 13.70 -1.66 12.24
N MET A 74 13.56 -1.36 10.94
CA MET A 74 13.38 -2.40 9.96
C MET A 74 14.65 -3.23 10.04
N ALA A 75 14.55 -4.42 10.61
CA ALA A 75 15.56 -5.45 10.47
C ALA A 75 15.65 -5.78 8.97
N LEU A 76 16.39 -4.97 8.21
CA LEU A 76 16.86 -5.38 6.90
C LEU A 76 17.66 -6.66 7.15
N PRO A 77 17.37 -7.77 6.47
CA PRO A 77 18.24 -8.93 6.56
C PRO A 77 19.62 -8.47 6.07
N VAL A 78 20.58 -8.41 7.00
CA VAL A 78 21.99 -8.38 6.66
C VAL A 78 22.28 -9.68 5.95
N HIS A 79 22.42 -9.62 4.63
CA HIS A 79 23.03 -10.70 3.88
C HIS A 79 24.55 -10.48 3.98
N ASP A 80 25.21 -11.34 4.77
CA ASP A 80 26.66 -11.58 4.72
C ASP A 80 27.08 -12.12 3.35
#